data_AF-A0A9R1RSA7-F1
#
_entry.id   AF-A0A9R1RSA7-F1
#
_cell.length_a   1.000
_cell.length_b   1.000
_cell.length_c   1.000
_cell.angle_alpha   90.00
_cell.angle_beta   90.00
_cell.angle_gamma   90.00
#
_symmetry.space_group_name_H-M   'P 1'
#
loop_
_entity.id
_entity.type
_entity.pdbx_description
1 polymer ?
#
loop_
_entity_poly.entity_id
_entity_poly.type
_entity_poly.pdbx_seq_one_letter_code
_entity_poly.pdbx_strand_id
1 'polypeptide(L)'
;MAITAYIMQKPLVLHLLSNLQVMIPFRFEKFLEDLVFLVVETGEIPLSRIDDAVERILRVKFVFGVFEHPFSDPALLDVIGCKEHRLLAREAVRKSLVLLKNGKNRKEPFLPLAKNAKRILIAGTHADNIGYQCGGWTISWHGDSGKITPGTSILEAIQQSVEVETEVVYDECPIDATIEAGKFSYAVVVVGEVPYAQSLGDRTDLSIPFNGSDLITRVASKVPTLVIVISGRPLVIEPQVLEKVDALVATWLPGSEGMRVADCLFGDHDFVGTLPVTWFRYDEQPPINIGGANYDPLFPFGYGLKCSKAIEI
;
A
#
# COMPACT_ATOMS: atom_id res chain seq x y z
N MET A 1 31.48 24.96 -29.35
CA MET A 1 30.32 24.05 -29.54
C MET A 1 30.69 22.58 -29.40
N ALA A 2 31.76 22.07 -30.02
CA ALA A 2 32.13 20.64 -29.96
C ALA A 2 32.41 20.10 -28.53
N ILE A 3 33.06 20.89 -27.66
CA ILE A 3 33.38 20.47 -26.28
C ILE A 3 32.13 20.30 -25.41
N THR A 4 31.10 21.12 -25.62
CA THR A 4 29.85 21.06 -24.85
C THR A 4 28.98 19.86 -25.24
N ALA A 5 29.00 19.46 -26.52
CA ALA A 5 28.35 18.24 -27.00
C ALA A 5 29.05 16.97 -26.45
N TYR A 6 30.39 16.96 -26.46
CA TYR A 6 31.20 15.86 -25.93
C TYR A 6 30.98 15.61 -24.42
N ILE A 7 30.85 16.67 -23.62
CA ILE A 7 30.57 16.54 -22.17
C ILE A 7 29.17 15.94 -21.92
N MET A 8 28.20 16.22 -22.78
CA MET A 8 26.82 15.69 -22.67
C MET A 8 26.71 14.20 -23.06
N GLN A 9 27.68 13.66 -23.81
CA GLN A 9 27.71 12.27 -24.29
C GLN A 9 28.42 11.30 -23.33
N LYS A 10 29.28 11.79 -22.42
CA LYS A 10 29.98 10.95 -21.42
C LYS A 10 29.06 10.06 -20.57
N PRO A 11 27.90 10.53 -20.08
CA PRO A 11 26.97 9.67 -19.35
C PRO A 11 26.42 8.53 -20.21
N LEU A 12 26.21 8.77 -21.51
CA LEU A 12 25.71 7.77 -22.47
C LEU A 12 26.76 6.70 -22.74
N VAL A 13 28.01 7.11 -22.99
CA VAL A 13 29.15 6.18 -23.15
C VAL A 13 29.30 5.31 -21.89
N LEU A 14 29.24 5.91 -20.70
CA LEU A 14 29.34 5.16 -19.45
C LEU A 14 28.19 4.16 -19.25
N HIS A 15 26.95 4.53 -19.59
CA HIS A 15 25.79 3.63 -19.50
C HIS A 15 25.89 2.45 -20.47
N LEU A 16 26.26 2.71 -21.73
CA LEU A 16 26.30 1.66 -22.75
C LEU A 16 27.49 0.73 -22.58
N LEU A 17 28.63 1.23 -22.13
CA LEU A 17 29.78 0.37 -21.79
C LEU A 17 29.53 -0.49 -20.55
N SER A 18 28.66 -0.06 -19.63
CA SER A 18 28.33 -0.81 -18.41
C SER A 18 27.24 -1.88 -18.56
N ASN A 19 26.83 -2.22 -19.80
CA ASN A 19 25.75 -3.19 -20.10
C ASN A 19 24.34 -2.75 -19.69
N LEU A 20 24.10 -1.47 -19.45
CA LEU A 20 22.77 -0.99 -19.09
C LEU A 20 21.89 -0.86 -20.34
N GLN A 21 20.71 -1.48 -20.31
CA GLN A 21 19.63 -1.13 -21.24
C GLN A 21 19.08 0.24 -20.87
N VAL A 22 18.95 1.12 -21.86
CA VAL A 22 18.55 2.51 -21.66
C VAL A 22 17.10 2.70 -22.09
N MET A 23 16.28 3.27 -21.21
CA MET A 23 14.90 3.68 -21.51
C MET A 23 14.85 5.19 -21.74
N ILE A 24 14.74 5.62 -23.00
CA ILE A 24 14.60 7.04 -23.37
C ILE A 24 13.23 7.26 -24.03
N PRO A 25 12.19 7.66 -23.26
CA PRO A 25 10.83 7.73 -23.79
C PRO A 25 10.55 8.99 -24.63
N PHE A 26 11.27 10.09 -24.43
CA PHE A 26 10.94 11.39 -25.06
C PHE A 26 11.97 11.89 -26.07
N ARG A 27 13.27 11.73 -25.78
CA ARG A 27 14.37 12.26 -26.62
C ARG A 27 15.09 11.16 -27.40
N PHE A 28 14.33 10.19 -27.90
CA PHE A 28 14.89 9.00 -28.56
C PHE A 28 15.64 9.36 -29.85
N GLU A 29 15.18 10.37 -30.61
CA GLU A 29 15.87 10.83 -31.84
C GLU A 29 17.28 11.33 -31.54
N LYS A 30 17.41 12.24 -30.56
CA LYS A 30 18.71 12.73 -30.10
C LYS A 30 19.58 11.60 -29.57
N PHE A 31 19.00 10.68 -28.80
CA PHE A 31 19.73 9.52 -28.31
C PHE A 31 20.28 8.66 -29.47
N LEU A 32 19.51 8.45 -30.54
CA LEU A 32 19.94 7.71 -31.72
C LEU A 32 21.05 8.44 -32.48
N GLU A 33 20.92 9.76 -32.68
CA GLU A 33 21.96 10.59 -33.29
C GLU A 33 23.28 10.50 -32.52
N ASP A 34 23.23 10.71 -31.19
CA ASP A 34 24.39 10.62 -30.31
C ASP A 34 24.99 9.21 -30.34
N LEU A 35 24.15 8.16 -30.32
CA LEU A 35 24.61 6.77 -30.40
C LEU A 35 25.32 6.44 -31.71
N VAL A 36 24.73 6.83 -32.85
CA VAL A 36 25.32 6.59 -34.17
C VAL A 36 26.65 7.32 -34.30
N PHE A 37 26.71 8.58 -33.85
CA PHE A 37 27.95 9.35 -33.82
C PHE A 37 29.05 8.65 -33.01
N LEU A 38 28.72 8.12 -31.82
CA LEU A 38 29.67 7.43 -30.95
C LEU A 38 30.15 6.08 -31.51
N VAL A 39 29.34 5.41 -32.32
CA VAL A 39 29.69 4.12 -32.94
C VAL A 39 30.46 4.31 -34.26
N VAL A 40 29.99 5.22 -35.13
CA VAL A 40 30.48 5.36 -36.50
C VAL A 40 31.59 6.39 -36.61
N GLU A 41 31.42 7.56 -36.00
CA GLU A 41 32.34 8.70 -36.19
C GLU A 41 33.49 8.67 -35.19
N THR A 42 33.22 8.42 -33.90
CA THR A 42 34.26 8.43 -32.86
C THR A 42 34.80 7.04 -32.52
N GLY A 43 34.00 5.98 -32.75
CA GLY A 43 34.36 4.61 -32.41
C GLY A 43 34.52 4.35 -30.90
N GLU A 44 34.04 5.27 -30.05
CA GLU A 44 34.07 5.13 -28.59
C GLU A 44 33.20 3.96 -28.11
N ILE A 45 32.17 3.60 -28.89
CA ILE A 45 31.35 2.42 -28.66
C ILE A 45 31.65 1.41 -29.79
N PRO A 46 32.29 0.26 -29.49
CA PRO A 46 32.60 -0.71 -30.52
C PRO A 46 31.33 -1.38 -31.04
N LEU A 47 31.29 -1.71 -32.34
CA LEU A 47 30.10 -2.34 -32.95
C LEU A 47 29.69 -3.65 -32.23
N SER A 48 30.66 -4.42 -31.72
CA SER A 48 30.41 -5.63 -30.92
C SER A 48 29.58 -5.37 -29.65
N ARG A 49 29.62 -4.15 -29.09
CA ARG A 49 28.78 -3.72 -27.96
C ARG A 49 27.33 -3.59 -28.38
N ILE A 50 27.09 -3.08 -29.59
CA ILE A 50 25.77 -2.97 -30.19
C ILE A 50 25.25 -4.37 -30.53
N ASP A 51 26.08 -5.22 -31.12
CA ASP A 51 25.72 -6.61 -31.43
C ASP A 51 25.30 -7.38 -30.17
N ASP A 52 26.06 -7.30 -29.07
CA ASP A 52 25.68 -7.93 -27.78
C ASP A 52 24.32 -7.41 -27.25
N ALA A 53 24.11 -6.09 -27.30
CA ALA A 53 22.86 -5.50 -26.82
C ALA A 53 21.66 -5.92 -27.67
N VAL A 54 21.81 -5.91 -29.00
CA VAL A 54 20.79 -6.33 -29.97
C VAL A 54 20.52 -7.83 -29.84
N GLU A 55 21.55 -8.67 -29.70
CA GLU A 55 21.40 -10.12 -29.53
C GLU A 55 20.56 -10.42 -28.27
N ARG A 56 20.81 -9.74 -27.15
CA ARG A 56 20.01 -9.91 -25.91
C ARG A 56 18.54 -9.53 -26.11
N ILE A 57 18.28 -8.41 -26.79
CA ILE A 57 16.91 -7.94 -27.08
C ILE A 57 16.20 -8.92 -28.00
N LEU A 58 16.85 -9.31 -29.11
CA LEU A 58 16.27 -10.22 -30.09
C LEU A 58 16.07 -11.61 -29.51
N ARG A 59 17.01 -12.12 -28.71
CA ARG A 59 16.88 -13.41 -28.01
C ARG A 59 15.59 -13.46 -27.18
N VAL A 60 15.32 -12.43 -26.38
CA VAL A 60 14.07 -12.35 -25.60
C VAL A 60 12.86 -12.31 -26.54
N LYS A 61 12.87 -11.47 -27.59
CA LYS A 61 11.75 -11.39 -28.54
C LYS A 61 11.45 -12.73 -29.24
N PHE A 62 12.49 -13.50 -29.61
CA PHE A 62 12.33 -14.84 -30.18
C PHE A 62 11.84 -15.85 -29.15
N VAL A 63 12.42 -15.89 -27.94
CA VAL A 63 12.00 -16.81 -26.87
C VAL A 63 10.54 -16.62 -26.48
N PHE A 64 10.06 -15.37 -26.45
CA PHE A 64 8.66 -15.04 -26.14
C PHE A 64 7.72 -15.10 -27.35
N GLY A 65 8.21 -15.49 -28.54
CA GLY A 65 7.37 -15.67 -29.73
C GLY A 65 6.76 -14.38 -30.28
N VAL A 66 7.38 -13.22 -30.04
CA VAL A 66 6.86 -11.91 -30.49
C VAL A 66 6.84 -11.82 -32.02
N PHE A 67 7.71 -12.57 -32.72
CA PHE A 67 7.73 -12.61 -34.18
C PHE A 67 6.60 -13.47 -34.76
N GLU A 68 6.18 -14.52 -34.05
CA GLU A 68 5.06 -15.40 -34.42
C GLU A 68 3.71 -14.78 -34.03
N HIS A 69 3.65 -14.09 -32.89
CA HIS A 69 2.45 -13.48 -32.34
C HIS A 69 2.66 -11.99 -32.02
N PRO A 70 2.85 -11.13 -33.04
CA PRO A 70 3.20 -9.72 -32.82
C PRO A 70 2.02 -8.84 -32.39
N PHE A 71 0.79 -9.34 -32.47
CA PHE A 71 -0.43 -8.58 -32.19
C PHE A 71 -1.14 -9.10 -30.94
N SER A 72 -1.90 -8.20 -30.30
CA SER A 72 -2.77 -8.53 -29.18
C SER A 72 -3.87 -9.51 -29.57
N ASP A 73 -4.26 -10.39 -28.65
CA ASP A 73 -5.42 -11.26 -28.79
C ASP A 73 -6.66 -10.64 -28.11
N PRO A 74 -7.70 -10.21 -28.87
CA PRO A 74 -8.93 -9.67 -28.29
C PRO A 74 -9.69 -10.64 -27.39
N ALA A 75 -9.49 -11.95 -27.53
CA ALA A 75 -10.16 -12.95 -26.68
C ALA A 75 -9.71 -12.86 -25.21
N LEU A 76 -8.58 -12.20 -24.93
CA LEU A 76 -8.05 -12.03 -23.57
C LEU A 76 -8.61 -10.80 -22.84
N LEU A 77 -9.45 -9.98 -23.46
CA LEU A 77 -9.98 -8.77 -22.83
C LEU A 77 -10.76 -9.06 -21.55
N ASP A 78 -11.53 -10.16 -21.53
CA ASP A 78 -12.33 -10.57 -20.37
C ASP A 78 -11.48 -11.02 -19.16
N VAL A 79 -10.17 -11.21 -19.35
CA VAL A 79 -9.22 -11.53 -18.27
C VAL A 79 -8.92 -10.28 -17.41
N ILE A 80 -9.12 -9.08 -17.95
CA ILE A 80 -8.85 -7.83 -17.25
C ILE A 80 -9.90 -7.64 -16.14
N GLY A 81 -9.45 -7.71 -14.89
CA GLY A 81 -10.33 -7.53 -13.73
C GLY A 81 -11.32 -8.67 -13.51
N CYS A 82 -11.08 -9.86 -14.09
CA CYS A 82 -11.92 -11.03 -13.94
C CYS A 82 -12.08 -11.47 -12.48
N LYS A 83 -13.13 -12.26 -12.22
CA LYS A 83 -13.50 -12.68 -10.86
C LYS A 83 -12.39 -13.48 -10.19
N GLU A 84 -11.72 -14.37 -10.92
CA GLU A 84 -10.67 -15.25 -10.43
C GLU A 84 -9.46 -14.44 -9.95
N HIS A 85 -9.06 -13.41 -10.69
CA HIS A 85 -8.00 -12.49 -10.29
C HIS A 85 -8.38 -11.67 -9.06
N ARG A 86 -9.64 -11.20 -8.98
CA ARG A 86 -10.13 -10.51 -7.78
C ARG A 86 -10.17 -11.43 -6.57
N LEU A 87 -10.51 -12.71 -6.73
CA LEU A 87 -10.45 -13.71 -5.65
C LEU A 87 -9.01 -13.93 -5.15
N LEU A 88 -8.04 -13.95 -6.06
CA LEU A 88 -6.62 -14.01 -5.68
C LEU A 88 -6.16 -12.73 -4.96
N ALA A 89 -6.51 -11.55 -5.48
CA ALA A 89 -6.21 -10.28 -4.83
C ALA A 89 -6.83 -10.22 -3.41
N ARG A 90 -8.07 -10.68 -3.28
CA ARG A 90 -8.75 -10.86 -1.99
C ARG A 90 -7.98 -11.75 -1.01
N GLU A 91 -7.46 -12.87 -1.48
CA GLU A 91 -6.62 -13.75 -0.65
C GLU A 91 -5.34 -13.05 -0.21
N ALA A 92 -4.69 -12.30 -1.11
CA ALA A 92 -3.49 -11.54 -0.83
C ALA A 92 -3.73 -10.44 0.22
N VAL A 93 -4.84 -9.68 0.09
CA VAL A 93 -5.25 -8.68 1.08
C VAL A 93 -5.37 -9.30 2.46
N ARG A 94 -6.14 -10.38 2.60
CA ARG A 94 -6.32 -11.07 3.87
C ARG A 94 -4.98 -11.49 4.50
N LYS A 95 -4.07 -12.04 3.69
CA LYS A 95 -2.76 -12.54 4.14
C LYS A 95 -1.77 -11.41 4.44
N SER A 96 -1.97 -10.20 3.93
CA SER A 96 -1.09 -9.05 4.17
C SER A 96 -1.41 -8.32 5.47
N LEU A 97 -2.64 -8.43 5.99
CA LEU A 97 -3.07 -7.70 7.19
C LEU A 97 -2.25 -8.13 8.41
N VAL A 98 -1.70 -7.16 9.13
CA VAL A 98 -0.95 -7.40 10.36
C VAL A 98 -1.71 -6.81 11.55
N LEU A 99 -2.15 -7.68 12.45
CA LEU A 99 -2.76 -7.27 13.71
C LEU A 99 -1.67 -6.87 14.71
N LEU A 100 -1.61 -5.58 15.03
CA LEU A 100 -0.57 -5.00 15.89
C LEU A 100 -0.99 -4.91 17.35
N LYS A 101 -2.29 -4.70 17.60
CA LYS A 101 -2.88 -4.67 18.95
C LYS A 101 -4.27 -5.29 18.91
N ASN A 102 -4.63 -6.06 19.93
CA ASN A 102 -5.96 -6.64 20.09
C ASN A 102 -6.38 -6.74 21.57
N GLY A 103 -7.02 -5.70 22.07
CA GLY A 103 -7.41 -5.51 23.47
C GLY A 103 -6.44 -4.63 24.27
N LYS A 104 -6.96 -3.93 25.28
CA LYS A 104 -6.14 -3.25 26.31
C LYS A 104 -5.49 -4.26 27.27
N ASN A 105 -6.10 -5.43 27.41
CA ASN A 105 -5.58 -6.56 28.17
C ASN A 105 -5.56 -7.80 27.26
N ARG A 106 -4.48 -8.61 27.33
CA ARG A 106 -4.34 -9.85 26.54
C ARG A 106 -5.44 -10.89 26.79
N LYS A 107 -6.16 -10.80 27.91
CA LYS A 107 -7.24 -11.74 28.26
C LYS A 107 -8.59 -11.39 27.62
N GLU A 108 -8.75 -10.16 27.15
CA GLU A 108 -10.02 -9.64 26.62
C GLU A 108 -9.75 -9.06 25.23
N PRO A 109 -9.71 -9.92 24.19
CA PRO A 109 -9.47 -9.47 22.83
C PRO A 109 -10.67 -8.63 22.35
N PHE A 110 -10.36 -7.60 21.56
CA PHE A 110 -11.37 -6.72 20.97
C PHE A 110 -11.90 -7.24 19.63
N LEU A 111 -11.04 -7.91 18.85
CA LEU A 111 -11.37 -8.65 17.65
C LEU A 111 -11.56 -10.14 17.96
N PRO A 112 -12.48 -10.83 17.26
CA PRO A 112 -13.32 -10.31 16.18
C PRO A 112 -14.45 -9.38 16.68
N LEU A 113 -14.83 -8.40 15.86
CA LEU A 113 -15.95 -7.49 16.12
C LEU A 113 -17.29 -8.24 16.06
N ALA A 114 -18.26 -7.77 16.83
CA ALA A 114 -19.62 -8.31 16.80
C ALA A 114 -20.40 -7.77 15.60
N LYS A 115 -20.86 -8.65 14.70
CA LYS A 115 -21.67 -8.29 13.50
C LYS A 115 -23.05 -7.73 13.86
N ASN A 116 -23.57 -8.07 15.04
CA ASN A 116 -24.91 -7.74 15.53
C ASN A 116 -24.96 -6.53 16.48
N ALA A 117 -23.92 -5.70 16.49
CA ALA A 117 -23.89 -4.50 17.31
C ALA A 117 -25.00 -3.53 16.87
N LYS A 118 -25.81 -3.03 17.81
CA LYS A 118 -26.96 -2.17 17.49
C LYS A 118 -26.58 -0.94 16.64
N ARG A 119 -25.45 -0.32 16.96
CA ARG A 119 -24.99 0.89 16.28
C ARG A 119 -23.48 1.02 16.33
N ILE A 120 -22.85 1.30 15.20
CA ILE A 120 -21.39 1.40 15.07
C ILE A 120 -21.00 2.70 14.37
N LEU A 121 -19.81 3.22 14.68
CA LEU A 121 -19.24 4.38 14.02
C LEU A 121 -18.11 3.95 13.10
N ILE A 122 -18.10 4.47 11.88
CA ILE A 122 -16.96 4.39 10.97
C ILE A 122 -16.49 5.82 10.71
N ALA A 123 -15.19 6.07 10.87
CA ALA A 123 -14.62 7.39 10.72
C ALA A 123 -13.25 7.36 10.02
N GLY A 124 -12.78 8.54 9.63
CA GLY A 124 -11.47 8.75 9.03
C GLY A 124 -11.49 8.81 7.51
N THR A 125 -10.54 9.59 6.98
CA THR A 125 -10.40 9.98 5.57
C THR A 125 -10.18 8.79 4.61
N HIS A 126 -9.81 7.63 5.15
CA HIS A 126 -9.50 6.42 4.37
C HIS A 126 -10.64 5.40 4.37
N ALA A 127 -11.70 5.61 5.13
CA ALA A 127 -12.77 4.62 5.28
C ALA A 127 -13.54 4.38 3.97
N ASP A 128 -13.86 5.45 3.24
CA ASP A 128 -14.62 5.39 1.98
C ASP A 128 -13.83 5.94 0.78
N ASN A 129 -12.57 5.51 0.64
CA ASN A 129 -11.67 6.03 -0.38
C ASN A 129 -10.84 4.93 -1.06
N ILE A 130 -11.32 4.46 -2.23
CA ILE A 130 -10.64 3.40 -3.00
C ILE A 130 -9.23 3.84 -3.45
N GLY A 131 -9.09 5.09 -3.87
CA GLY A 131 -7.81 5.63 -4.30
C GLY A 131 -6.76 5.59 -3.20
N TYR A 132 -7.14 5.95 -1.97
CA TYR A 132 -6.24 5.92 -0.82
C TYR A 132 -5.87 4.50 -0.38
N GLN A 133 -6.81 3.54 -0.38
CA GLN A 133 -6.47 2.14 -0.06
C GLN A 133 -5.62 1.46 -1.16
N CYS A 134 -5.62 1.98 -2.37
CA CYS A 134 -4.75 1.50 -3.45
C CYS A 134 -3.35 2.12 -3.44
N GLY A 135 -3.24 3.42 -3.16
CA GLY A 135 -1.96 4.14 -3.16
C GLY A 135 -1.46 4.50 -4.57
N GLY A 136 -0.16 4.80 -4.68
CA GLY A 136 0.47 5.17 -5.95
C GLY A 136 0.49 4.04 -6.97
N TRP A 137 0.83 4.35 -8.22
CA TRP A 137 0.80 3.40 -9.34
C TRP A 137 -0.56 2.74 -9.59
N THR A 138 -1.66 3.38 -9.17
CA THR A 138 -3.02 2.91 -9.43
C THR A 138 -3.76 3.92 -10.30
N ILE A 139 -4.07 3.51 -11.54
CA ILE A 139 -4.64 4.35 -12.61
C ILE A 139 -3.71 5.48 -13.07
N SER A 140 -3.29 6.36 -12.16
CA SER A 140 -2.29 7.40 -12.40
C SER A 140 -0.96 7.07 -11.72
N TRP A 141 0.10 7.79 -12.09
CA TRP A 141 1.45 7.55 -11.58
C TRP A 141 1.53 7.70 -10.05
N HIS A 142 1.00 8.80 -9.52
CA HIS A 142 0.99 9.06 -8.08
C HIS A 142 -0.23 8.48 -7.35
N GLY A 143 -1.18 7.90 -8.08
CA GLY A 143 -2.50 7.57 -7.56
C GLY A 143 -3.37 8.81 -7.38
N ASP A 144 -4.62 8.59 -7.03
CA ASP A 144 -5.65 9.64 -6.90
C ASP A 144 -6.55 9.36 -5.69
N SER A 145 -7.39 10.33 -5.32
CA SER A 145 -8.38 10.20 -4.24
C SER A 145 -9.76 9.78 -4.80
N GLY A 146 -10.56 9.09 -3.98
CA GLY A 146 -11.95 8.75 -4.27
C GLY A 146 -12.12 7.41 -5.00
N LYS A 147 -13.23 7.27 -5.72
CA LYS A 147 -13.61 6.02 -6.42
C LYS A 147 -12.98 5.94 -7.81
N ILE A 148 -11.66 5.81 -7.86
CA ILE A 148 -10.85 5.91 -9.09
C ILE A 148 -10.92 4.67 -10.01
N THR A 149 -11.35 3.53 -9.47
CA THR A 149 -11.44 2.25 -10.17
C THR A 149 -12.49 1.34 -9.49
N PRO A 150 -13.07 0.34 -10.18
CA PRO A 150 -14.01 -0.59 -9.55
C PRO A 150 -13.37 -1.41 -8.41
N GLY A 151 -13.94 -1.29 -7.22
CA GLY A 151 -13.53 -1.99 -6.01
C GLY A 151 -14.56 -1.81 -4.90
N THR A 152 -14.20 -2.26 -3.71
CA THR A 152 -14.99 -2.13 -2.48
C THR A 152 -14.18 -1.36 -1.45
N SER A 153 -14.73 -0.25 -0.96
CA SER A 153 -14.10 0.51 0.13
C SER A 153 -14.19 -0.23 1.47
N ILE A 154 -13.43 0.19 2.48
CA ILE A 154 -13.53 -0.41 3.83
C ILE A 154 -14.90 -0.13 4.46
N LEU A 155 -15.45 1.07 4.24
CA LEU A 155 -16.82 1.42 4.64
C LEU A 155 -17.83 0.47 3.98
N GLU A 156 -17.79 0.35 2.65
CA GLU A 156 -18.70 -0.53 1.90
C GLU A 156 -18.56 -1.99 2.37
N ALA A 157 -17.33 -2.44 2.65
CA ALA A 157 -17.05 -3.79 3.15
C ALA A 157 -17.65 -4.05 4.53
N ILE A 158 -17.50 -3.10 5.47
CA ILE A 158 -18.07 -3.23 6.82
C ILE A 158 -19.60 -3.23 6.74
N GLN A 159 -20.19 -2.32 5.96
CA GLN A 159 -21.65 -2.27 5.76
C GLN A 159 -22.23 -3.59 5.21
N GLN A 160 -21.49 -4.28 4.34
CA GLN A 160 -21.89 -5.58 3.80
C GLN A 160 -21.65 -6.75 4.77
N SER A 161 -20.84 -6.57 5.81
CA SER A 161 -20.42 -7.63 6.73
C SER A 161 -21.22 -7.69 8.03
N VAL A 162 -21.83 -6.58 8.45
CA VAL A 162 -22.68 -6.51 9.64
C VAL A 162 -24.08 -7.06 9.36
N GLU A 163 -24.81 -7.38 10.43
CA GLU A 163 -26.23 -7.78 10.32
C GLU A 163 -27.11 -6.62 9.83
N VAL A 164 -28.25 -6.93 9.22
CA VAL A 164 -29.14 -5.95 8.58
C VAL A 164 -29.69 -4.94 9.60
N GLU A 165 -29.81 -5.34 10.86
CA GLU A 165 -30.31 -4.53 11.96
C GLU A 165 -29.25 -3.60 12.57
N THR A 166 -27.98 -3.77 12.21
CA THR A 166 -26.88 -2.93 12.70
C THR A 166 -26.90 -1.58 11.99
N GLU A 167 -27.11 -0.49 12.76
CA GLU A 167 -27.02 0.86 12.21
C GLU A 167 -25.55 1.29 12.06
N VAL A 168 -25.10 1.44 10.82
CA VAL A 168 -23.75 1.94 10.49
C VAL A 168 -23.79 3.44 10.28
N VAL A 169 -23.13 4.21 11.15
CA VAL A 169 -22.96 5.65 10.98
C VAL A 169 -21.57 5.93 10.44
N TYR A 170 -21.49 6.57 9.28
CA TYR A 170 -20.25 7.10 8.73
C TYR A 170 -20.18 8.61 8.96
N ASP A 171 -19.09 9.05 9.57
CA ASP A 171 -18.70 10.45 9.69
C ASP A 171 -17.18 10.51 9.53
N GLU A 172 -16.68 11.20 8.51
CA GLU A 172 -15.24 11.22 8.22
C GLU A 172 -14.44 11.86 9.38
N CYS A 173 -14.97 12.91 10.00
CA CYS A 173 -14.30 13.66 11.07
C CYS A 173 -15.30 14.05 12.18
N PRO A 174 -15.80 13.07 12.95
CA PRO A 174 -16.83 13.31 13.93
C PRO A 174 -16.34 14.24 15.03
N ILE A 175 -17.24 15.13 15.46
CA ILE A 175 -17.06 15.98 16.62
C ILE A 175 -17.55 15.27 17.89
N ASP A 176 -17.13 15.77 19.05
CA ASP A 176 -17.46 15.16 20.35
C ASP A 176 -18.98 14.98 20.56
N ALA A 177 -19.79 15.98 20.20
CA ALA A 177 -21.24 15.90 20.31
C ALA A 177 -21.83 14.72 19.51
N THR A 178 -21.33 14.46 18.30
CA THR A 178 -21.76 13.34 17.46
C THR A 178 -21.39 12.00 18.10
N ILE A 179 -20.16 11.90 18.62
CA ILE A 179 -19.63 10.67 19.22
C ILE A 179 -20.43 10.32 20.49
N GLU A 180 -20.68 11.31 21.36
CA GLU A 180 -21.36 11.14 22.64
C GLU A 180 -22.86 10.84 22.47
N ALA A 181 -23.54 11.56 21.58
CA ALA A 181 -24.94 11.31 21.27
C ALA A 181 -25.15 9.97 20.56
N GLY A 182 -24.11 9.46 19.89
CA GLY A 182 -24.13 8.28 19.06
C GLY A 182 -24.47 6.99 19.80
N LYS A 183 -24.01 6.83 21.06
CA LYS A 183 -24.13 5.58 21.83
C LYS A 183 -23.63 4.35 21.05
N PHE A 184 -22.49 4.50 20.39
CA PHE A 184 -21.88 3.45 19.56
C PHE A 184 -21.35 2.29 20.40
N SER A 185 -21.59 1.05 19.96
CA SER A 185 -21.02 -0.15 20.58
C SER A 185 -19.51 -0.23 20.38
N TYR A 186 -19.05 0.15 19.20
CA TYR A 186 -17.64 0.33 18.87
C TYR A 186 -17.48 1.30 17.69
N ALA A 187 -16.24 1.74 17.46
CA ALA A 187 -15.84 2.53 16.32
C ALA A 187 -14.72 1.85 15.52
N VAL A 188 -14.73 2.08 14.20
CA VAL A 188 -13.62 1.76 13.30
C VAL A 188 -13.10 3.07 12.71
N VAL A 189 -11.86 3.42 13.01
CA VAL A 189 -11.20 4.64 12.52
C VAL A 189 -10.16 4.24 11.47
N VAL A 190 -10.36 4.65 10.23
CA VAL A 190 -9.49 4.33 9.09
C VAL A 190 -8.71 5.57 8.68
N VAL A 191 -7.39 5.54 8.88
CA VAL A 191 -6.48 6.66 8.61
C VAL A 191 -5.24 6.17 7.90
N GLY A 192 -4.45 7.08 7.33
CA GLY A 192 -3.29 6.65 6.57
C GLY A 192 -2.59 7.71 5.73
N GLU A 193 -1.66 7.24 4.91
CA GLU A 193 -0.99 8.07 3.92
C GLU A 193 -1.89 8.34 2.71
N VAL A 194 -1.74 9.52 2.10
CA VAL A 194 -2.23 9.74 0.73
C VAL A 194 -1.39 8.95 -0.28
N PRO A 195 -1.91 8.65 -1.48
CA PRO A 195 -1.13 8.06 -2.56
C PRO A 195 0.13 8.85 -2.89
N TYR A 196 1.23 8.15 -3.16
CA TYR A 196 2.49 8.71 -3.64
C TYR A 196 3.26 7.67 -4.47
N ALA A 197 4.16 8.15 -5.32
CA ALA A 197 5.13 7.30 -6.00
C ALA A 197 6.47 8.02 -6.09
N GLN A 198 7.55 7.26 -5.89
CA GLN A 198 8.94 7.74 -5.98
C GLN A 198 9.18 8.96 -5.06
N SER A 199 9.84 10.01 -5.55
CA SER A 199 10.26 11.17 -4.77
C SER A 199 9.12 11.94 -4.10
N LEU A 200 7.88 11.82 -4.60
CA LEU A 200 6.72 12.42 -3.93
C LEU A 200 6.40 11.73 -2.58
N GLY A 201 6.92 10.52 -2.39
CA GLY A 201 6.82 9.77 -1.13
C GLY A 201 7.92 10.12 -0.12
N ASP A 202 8.96 10.84 -0.51
CA ASP A 202 10.07 11.18 0.39
C ASP A 202 9.57 12.17 1.45
N ARG A 203 9.77 11.82 2.74
CA ARG A 203 9.40 12.67 3.87
C ARG A 203 10.24 12.34 5.10
N THR A 204 10.45 13.37 5.91
CA THR A 204 11.11 13.27 7.22
C THR A 204 10.09 13.09 8.34
N ASP A 205 8.93 13.73 8.22
CA ASP A 205 7.80 13.54 9.13
C ASP A 205 7.04 12.27 8.74
N LEU A 206 7.02 11.29 9.64
CA LEU A 206 6.33 10.01 9.46
C LEU A 206 5.08 9.90 10.35
N SER A 207 4.53 11.01 10.84
CA SER A 207 3.24 11.07 11.53
C SER A 207 2.08 10.67 10.61
N ILE A 208 0.95 10.31 11.22
CA ILE A 208 -0.28 9.99 10.49
C ILE A 208 -0.88 11.29 9.91
N PRO A 209 -1.03 11.42 8.59
CA PRO A 209 -1.58 12.62 7.96
C PRO A 209 -3.00 12.99 8.42
N PHE A 210 -3.43 14.20 8.04
CA PHE A 210 -4.78 14.74 8.31
C PHE A 210 -5.14 14.83 9.80
N ASN A 211 -4.16 15.05 10.68
CA ASN A 211 -4.33 14.99 12.13
C ASN A 211 -4.94 13.65 12.58
N GLY A 212 -4.54 12.55 11.92
CA GLY A 212 -5.12 11.23 12.17
C GLY A 212 -5.00 10.79 13.63
N SER A 213 -3.87 11.10 14.28
CA SER A 213 -3.66 10.82 15.71
C SER A 213 -4.65 11.55 16.62
N ASP A 214 -5.04 12.78 16.28
CA ASP A 214 -6.05 13.54 17.02
C ASP A 214 -7.46 12.96 16.82
N LEU A 215 -7.79 12.58 15.59
CA LEU A 215 -9.07 11.91 15.29
C LEU A 215 -9.19 10.60 16.04
N ILE A 216 -8.16 9.74 15.97
CA ILE A 216 -8.11 8.48 16.71
C ILE A 216 -8.31 8.75 18.21
N THR A 217 -7.54 9.69 18.77
CA THR A 217 -7.59 10.03 20.19
C THR A 217 -8.98 10.51 20.61
N ARG A 218 -9.62 11.36 19.80
CA ARG A 218 -10.96 11.90 20.05
C ARG A 218 -12.00 10.78 20.15
N VAL A 219 -12.00 9.87 19.19
CA VAL A 219 -12.96 8.75 19.13
C VAL A 219 -12.67 7.70 20.21
N ALA A 220 -11.42 7.25 20.33
CA ALA A 220 -11.00 6.20 21.27
C ALA A 220 -11.10 6.62 22.75
N SER A 221 -11.20 7.92 23.03
CA SER A 221 -11.45 8.41 24.40
C SER A 221 -12.92 8.21 24.84
N LYS A 222 -13.83 7.92 23.92
CA LYS A 222 -15.28 7.87 24.17
C LYS A 222 -15.93 6.55 23.77
N VAL A 223 -15.39 5.87 22.76
CA VAL A 223 -15.95 4.64 22.19
C VAL A 223 -14.82 3.60 22.04
N PRO A 224 -15.06 2.31 22.36
CA PRO A 224 -14.10 1.25 22.07
C PRO A 224 -13.73 1.24 20.59
N THR A 225 -12.45 1.33 20.26
CA THR A 225 -12.00 1.69 18.91
C THR A 225 -10.98 0.71 18.33
N LEU A 226 -11.30 0.21 17.13
CA LEU A 226 -10.33 -0.37 16.20
C LEU A 226 -9.77 0.73 15.30
N VAL A 227 -8.45 0.81 15.20
CA VAL A 227 -7.76 1.65 14.20
C VAL A 227 -7.25 0.79 13.06
N ILE A 228 -7.53 1.23 11.83
CA ILE A 228 -6.97 0.70 10.61
C ILE A 228 -6.00 1.73 10.03
N VAL A 229 -4.74 1.34 9.85
CA VAL A 229 -3.71 2.17 9.21
C VAL A 229 -3.50 1.68 7.77
N ILE A 230 -3.73 2.58 6.82
CA ILE A 230 -3.40 2.41 5.40
C ILE A 230 -2.10 3.16 5.12
N SER A 231 -1.03 2.45 4.79
CA SER A 231 0.27 3.08 4.56
C SER A 231 1.19 2.23 3.69
N GLY A 232 2.10 2.88 2.96
CA GLY A 232 3.14 2.17 2.21
C GLY A 232 4.31 1.70 3.08
N ARG A 233 4.32 2.12 4.36
CA ARG A 233 5.42 1.94 5.31
C ARG A 233 4.94 2.13 6.76
N PRO A 234 5.73 1.78 7.78
CA PRO A 234 5.46 2.14 9.16
C PRO A 234 5.33 3.67 9.33
N LEU A 235 4.39 4.09 10.17
CA LEU A 235 4.17 5.47 10.59
C LEU A 235 4.39 5.60 12.09
N VAL A 236 4.64 6.81 12.58
CA VAL A 236 4.64 7.10 14.01
C VAL A 236 3.26 6.78 14.57
N ILE A 237 3.23 6.01 15.64
CA ILE A 237 2.02 5.79 16.44
C ILE A 237 2.38 6.21 17.86
N GLU A 238 1.87 7.37 18.28
CA GLU A 238 2.24 7.96 19.55
C GLU A 238 1.80 7.05 20.71
N PRO A 239 2.59 6.94 21.79
CA PRO A 239 2.23 6.11 22.94
C PRO A 239 0.84 6.42 23.50
N GLN A 240 0.47 7.70 23.58
CA GLN A 240 -0.84 8.16 24.04
C GLN A 240 -2.01 7.67 23.15
N VAL A 241 -1.77 7.52 21.84
CA VAL A 241 -2.74 6.94 20.91
C VAL A 241 -2.86 5.45 21.17
N LEU A 242 -1.72 4.75 21.26
CA LEU A 242 -1.69 3.32 21.55
C LEU A 242 -2.35 2.96 22.88
N GLU A 243 -2.26 3.78 23.91
CA GLU A 243 -2.92 3.54 25.20
C GLU A 243 -4.44 3.56 25.10
N LYS A 244 -4.99 4.43 24.25
CA LYS A 244 -6.44 4.65 24.12
C LYS A 244 -7.14 3.62 23.23
N VAL A 245 -6.50 3.20 22.14
CA VAL A 245 -7.09 2.29 21.14
C VAL A 245 -7.23 0.86 21.67
N ASP A 246 -8.27 0.15 21.27
CA ASP A 246 -8.50 -1.23 21.70
C ASP A 246 -7.86 -2.21 20.71
N ALA A 247 -7.92 -1.95 19.41
CA ALA A 247 -7.21 -2.73 18.40
C ALA A 247 -6.54 -1.83 17.35
N LEU A 248 -5.49 -2.37 16.72
CA LEU A 248 -4.72 -1.71 15.68
C LEU A 248 -4.34 -2.71 14.60
N VAL A 249 -4.69 -2.40 13.35
CA VAL A 249 -4.37 -3.23 12.17
C VAL A 249 -3.62 -2.39 11.15
N ALA A 250 -2.48 -2.90 10.69
CA ALA A 250 -1.80 -2.40 9.51
C ALA A 250 -2.29 -3.14 8.28
N THR A 251 -2.84 -2.41 7.31
CA THR A 251 -3.42 -2.97 6.08
C THR A 251 -2.54 -2.74 4.85
N TRP A 252 -1.46 -1.98 5.02
CA TRP A 252 -0.58 -1.54 3.94
C TRP A 252 -1.35 -0.73 2.90
N LEU A 253 -1.24 -1.10 1.62
CA LEU A 253 -2.05 -0.59 0.52
C LEU A 253 -2.84 -1.77 -0.07
N PRO A 254 -4.02 -2.10 0.49
CA PRO A 254 -4.73 -3.35 0.17
C PRO A 254 -5.38 -3.37 -1.22
N GLY A 255 -5.30 -2.30 -2.02
CA GLY A 255 -5.85 -2.31 -3.38
C GLY A 255 -7.38 -2.31 -3.40
N SER A 256 -7.99 -2.84 -4.47
CA SER A 256 -9.45 -2.70 -4.71
C SER A 256 -10.36 -3.56 -3.83
N GLU A 257 -9.84 -4.51 -3.07
CA GLU A 257 -10.63 -5.59 -2.47
C GLU A 257 -10.83 -5.44 -0.95
N GLY A 258 -11.45 -4.32 -0.53
CA GLY A 258 -11.68 -3.98 0.88
C GLY A 258 -12.50 -5.00 1.68
N MET A 259 -13.30 -5.85 1.02
CA MET A 259 -14.08 -6.93 1.66
C MET A 259 -13.22 -7.82 2.57
N ARG A 260 -12.00 -8.13 2.14
CA ARG A 260 -11.12 -9.05 2.89
C ARG A 260 -10.45 -8.42 4.09
N VAL A 261 -10.49 -7.10 4.20
CA VAL A 261 -10.22 -6.42 5.46
C VAL A 261 -11.33 -6.76 6.44
N ALA A 262 -12.60 -6.51 6.06
CA ALA A 262 -13.75 -6.75 6.93
C ALA A 262 -13.89 -8.22 7.37
N ASP A 263 -13.67 -9.20 6.49
CA ASP A 263 -13.72 -10.62 6.85
C ASP A 263 -12.80 -10.98 8.04
N CYS A 264 -11.61 -10.38 8.10
CA CYS A 264 -10.70 -10.56 9.24
C CYS A 264 -11.19 -9.84 10.49
N LEU A 265 -11.73 -8.61 10.34
CA LEU A 265 -12.25 -7.84 11.48
C LEU A 265 -13.39 -8.57 12.19
N PHE A 266 -14.25 -9.24 11.43
CA PHE A 266 -15.42 -9.95 11.94
C PHE A 266 -15.19 -11.46 12.17
N GLY A 267 -13.97 -11.95 11.97
CA GLY A 267 -13.59 -13.33 12.28
C GLY A 267 -14.10 -14.39 11.32
N ASP A 268 -14.48 -14.02 10.10
CA ASP A 268 -14.70 -14.97 9.00
C ASP A 268 -13.35 -15.56 8.51
N HIS A 269 -12.27 -14.83 8.78
CA HIS A 269 -10.91 -15.23 8.48
C HIS A 269 -9.92 -14.83 9.59
N ASP A 270 -8.88 -15.65 9.74
CA ASP A 270 -7.81 -15.40 10.72
C ASP A 270 -6.82 -14.34 10.24
N PHE A 271 -6.29 -13.57 11.19
CA PHE A 271 -5.08 -12.79 10.98
C PHE A 271 -3.84 -13.70 10.96
N VAL A 272 -3.14 -13.69 9.83
CA VAL A 272 -1.94 -14.52 9.60
C VAL A 272 -0.71 -13.71 9.20
N GLY A 273 -0.88 -12.43 8.87
CA GLY A 273 0.21 -11.57 8.43
C GLY A 273 1.17 -11.22 9.56
N THR A 274 2.44 -11.07 9.21
CA THR A 274 3.51 -10.60 10.09
C THR A 274 4.26 -9.46 9.44
N LEU A 275 4.79 -8.54 10.24
CA LEU A 275 5.52 -7.38 9.76
C LEU A 275 6.73 -7.78 8.89
N PRO A 276 6.76 -7.39 7.60
CA PRO A 276 7.91 -7.61 6.72
C PRO A 276 8.99 -6.54 6.90
N VAL A 277 8.74 -5.54 7.74
CA VAL A 277 9.63 -4.41 8.05
C VAL A 277 9.54 -4.08 9.53
N THR A 278 10.58 -3.46 10.08
CA THR A 278 10.58 -3.03 11.48
C THR A 278 9.67 -1.81 11.66
N TRP A 279 8.80 -1.81 12.67
CA TRP A 279 8.00 -0.62 13.02
C TRP A 279 8.73 0.18 14.09
N PHE A 280 9.15 1.41 13.74
CA PHE A 280 9.85 2.31 14.65
C PHE A 280 8.94 2.92 15.71
N ARG A 281 9.51 3.40 16.81
CA ARG A 281 8.83 4.06 17.94
C ARG A 281 8.64 5.56 17.72
N TYR A 282 9.60 6.22 17.08
CA TYR A 282 9.59 7.66 16.78
C TYR A 282 10.29 7.92 15.43
N ASP A 283 9.98 9.04 14.81
CA ASP A 283 10.36 9.40 13.43
C ASP A 283 11.86 9.62 13.22
N GLU A 284 12.65 9.86 14.28
CA GLU A 284 14.11 9.95 14.18
C GLU A 284 14.85 8.59 14.29
N GLN A 285 14.16 7.48 14.54
CA GLN A 285 14.81 6.15 14.60
C GLN A 285 15.30 5.61 13.25
N PRO A 286 14.63 5.82 12.11
CA PRO A 286 15.11 5.34 10.84
C PRO A 286 16.50 5.90 10.47
N PRO A 287 17.41 5.07 9.94
CA PRO A 287 17.21 3.67 9.60
C PRO A 287 17.31 2.72 10.81
N ILE A 288 16.28 1.87 11.01
CA ILE A 288 16.26 0.81 12.02
C ILE A 288 15.94 -0.54 11.36
N ASN A 289 16.86 -1.50 11.46
CA ASN A 289 16.75 -2.80 10.79
C ASN A 289 17.19 -3.93 11.72
N ILE A 290 16.63 -5.12 11.49
CA ILE A 290 16.99 -6.35 12.21
C ILE A 290 18.50 -6.58 12.14
N GLY A 291 19.12 -6.91 13.29
CA GLY A 291 20.57 -7.11 13.40
C GLY A 291 21.38 -5.82 13.58
N GLY A 292 20.75 -4.65 13.59
CA GLY A 292 21.41 -3.38 13.92
C GLY A 292 21.78 -3.28 15.41
N ALA A 293 22.84 -2.52 15.72
CA ALA A 293 23.36 -2.40 17.09
C ALA A 293 22.36 -1.82 18.11
N ASN A 294 21.46 -0.93 17.66
CA ASN A 294 20.46 -0.24 18.49
C ASN A 294 19.03 -0.62 18.07
N TYR A 295 18.74 -1.92 17.99
CA TYR A 295 17.43 -2.42 17.57
C TYR A 295 16.39 -2.36 18.71
N ASP A 296 15.76 -1.19 18.89
CA ASP A 296 14.61 -0.96 19.81
C ASP A 296 13.35 -0.53 19.03
N PRO A 297 12.63 -1.48 18.41
CA PRO A 297 11.43 -1.18 17.66
C PRO A 297 10.18 -1.08 18.54
N LEU A 298 9.16 -0.38 18.05
CA LEU A 298 7.81 -0.44 18.61
C LEU A 298 7.19 -1.82 18.37
N PHE A 299 7.29 -2.31 17.13
CA PHE A 299 6.96 -3.68 16.76
C PHE A 299 8.11 -4.27 15.92
N PRO A 300 8.71 -5.40 16.36
CA PRO A 300 9.85 -5.98 15.65
C PRO A 300 9.46 -6.59 14.31
N PHE A 301 10.45 -6.80 13.44
CA PHE A 301 10.29 -7.61 12.23
C PHE A 301 9.70 -8.98 12.58
N GLY A 302 8.75 -9.46 11.77
CA GLY A 302 8.05 -10.73 12.01
C GLY A 302 6.94 -10.65 13.07
N TYR A 303 6.69 -9.49 13.68
CA TYR A 303 5.60 -9.32 14.64
C TYR A 303 4.22 -9.39 13.94
N GLY A 304 3.27 -10.05 14.58
CA GLY A 304 1.87 -10.08 14.16
C GLY A 304 1.07 -10.92 15.13
N LEU A 305 0.02 -10.34 15.71
CA LEU A 305 -0.88 -11.07 16.59
C LEU A 305 -1.76 -12.00 15.76
N LYS A 306 -2.06 -13.17 16.31
CA LYS A 306 -3.06 -14.08 15.76
C LYS A 306 -4.41 -13.73 16.36
N CYS A 307 -5.46 -13.87 15.57
CA CYS A 307 -6.84 -13.78 16.03
C CYS A 307 -7.64 -14.79 15.23
N SER A 308 -8.25 -15.75 15.93
CA SER A 308 -9.12 -16.78 15.38
C SER A 308 -10.44 -16.76 16.14
N LYS A 309 -11.55 -16.99 15.44
CA LYS A 309 -12.86 -17.13 16.09
C LYS A 309 -12.79 -18.30 17.08
N ALA A 310 -13.17 -18.07 18.35
CA ALA A 310 -13.37 -19.17 19.27
C ALA A 310 -14.49 -20.05 18.69
N ILE A 311 -14.20 -21.33 18.47
CA ILE A 311 -15.23 -22.30 18.10
C ILE A 311 -16.14 -22.41 19.33
N GLU A 312 -17.36 -21.89 19.24
CA GLU A 312 -18.40 -22.28 20.19
C GLU A 312 -18.63 -23.78 19.99
N ILE A 313 -18.24 -24.58 21.00
CA ILE A 313 -18.54 -26.02 21.10
C ILE A 313 -19.89 -26.17 21.78
#